data_AF-A0A349JXS8-F1
#
_entry.id   AF-A0A349JXS8-F1
#
_cell.length_a   1.000
_cell.length_b   1.000
_cell.length_c   1.000
_cell.angle_alpha   90.00
_cell.angle_beta   90.00
_cell.angle_gamma   90.00
#
_symmetry.space_group_name_H-M   'P 1'
#
loop_
_entity.id
_entity.type
_entity.pdbx_description
1 polymer ?
#
loop_
_entity_poly.entity_id
_entity_poly.type
_entity_poly.pdbx_seq_one_letter_code
_entity_poly.pdbx_strand_id
1 'polypeptide(L)'
;MELCLYDNEHGYYSSHVRTIGAGGDFAPTPTLAGILAKALAQTIRLSGLQDVIEIGAGHLATALRRELKPPFLRFRKQPRYHLVERAPRLQSVLRKQLGCSVRFHATMENALQATSGTAFIFSNELVDAFTVRVFRKGEGHWQELVLEASRTGIEEQWHPAGRLPDSSLLRQSWTSGQRLEVHASCRQWL
;
A
#
# COMPACT_ATOMS: atom_id res chain seq x y z
N MET A 1 -4.55 15.00 -0.77
CA MET A 1 -3.91 13.78 -1.29
C MET A 1 -4.83 12.94 -2.17
N GLU A 2 -6.07 12.65 -1.76
CA GLU A 2 -6.96 11.73 -2.50
C GLU A 2 -7.11 12.06 -3.99
N LEU A 3 -7.42 13.32 -4.32
CA LEU A 3 -7.50 13.80 -5.70
C LEU A 3 -6.18 13.60 -6.46
N CYS A 4 -5.05 13.99 -5.88
CA CYS A 4 -3.75 13.90 -6.54
C CYS A 4 -3.28 12.46 -6.78
N LEU A 5 -3.68 11.51 -5.93
CA LEU A 5 -3.23 10.12 -6.01
C LEU A 5 -4.20 9.23 -6.80
N TYR A 6 -5.50 9.39 -6.58
CA TYR A 6 -6.50 8.39 -6.96
C TYR A 6 -7.62 8.91 -7.88
N ASP A 7 -7.64 10.19 -8.22
CA ASP A 7 -8.57 10.70 -9.25
C ASP A 7 -8.44 9.86 -10.53
N ASN A 8 -9.56 9.54 -11.19
CA ASN A 8 -9.56 8.60 -12.30
C ASN A 8 -8.80 9.13 -13.54
N GLU A 9 -8.82 10.44 -13.76
CA GLU A 9 -8.24 11.08 -14.95
C GLU A 9 -6.85 11.66 -14.65
N HIS A 10 -6.69 12.31 -13.50
CA HIS A 10 -5.51 13.10 -13.16
C HIS A 10 -4.70 12.49 -12.01
N GLY A 11 -5.23 11.50 -11.30
CA GLY A 11 -4.58 10.89 -10.16
C GLY A 11 -3.32 10.12 -10.57
N TYR A 12 -2.23 10.30 -9.82
CA TYR A 12 -0.93 9.71 -10.10
C TYR A 12 -1.02 8.18 -10.31
N TYR A 13 -1.69 7.45 -9.42
CA TYR A 13 -1.82 6.00 -9.53
C TYR A 13 -2.78 5.54 -10.64
N SER A 14 -3.75 6.39 -11.00
CA SER A 14 -4.77 6.06 -12.02
C SER A 14 -4.27 6.32 -13.45
N SER A 15 -3.63 7.46 -13.70
CA SER A 15 -3.28 7.91 -15.06
C SER A 15 -1.80 7.79 -15.41
N HIS A 16 -0.90 7.92 -14.41
CA HIS A 16 0.54 8.05 -14.66
C HIS A 16 1.34 6.76 -14.45
N VAL A 17 0.77 5.73 -13.82
CA VAL A 17 1.49 4.44 -13.67
C VAL A 17 1.53 3.71 -15.01
N ARG A 18 2.57 4.02 -15.80
CA ARG A 18 2.87 3.37 -17.08
C ARG A 18 3.62 2.05 -16.87
N THR A 19 4.43 1.94 -15.81
CA THR A 19 5.28 0.77 -15.53
C THR A 19 5.53 0.58 -14.03
N ILE A 20 5.53 -0.68 -13.57
CA ILE A 20 6.09 -1.10 -12.27
C ILE A 20 7.53 -1.57 -12.52
N GLY A 21 8.54 -0.95 -11.88
CA GLY A 21 9.96 -1.34 -11.98
C GLY A 21 10.92 -0.17 -12.21
N ALA A 22 12.20 -0.48 -12.51
CA ALA A 22 13.39 0.40 -12.50
C ALA A 22 13.33 1.75 -13.27
N GLY A 23 12.23 2.05 -13.97
CA GLY A 23 11.98 3.33 -14.62
C GLY A 23 10.76 4.09 -14.08
N GLY A 24 10.22 3.68 -12.93
CA GLY A 24 9.16 4.40 -12.20
C GLY A 24 9.71 5.11 -10.97
N ASP A 25 8.99 6.13 -10.50
CA ASP A 25 9.43 7.04 -9.42
C ASP A 25 9.61 6.33 -8.05
N PHE A 26 9.10 5.11 -7.92
CA PHE A 26 9.06 4.31 -6.68
C PHE A 26 9.74 2.94 -6.81
N ALA A 27 10.72 2.78 -7.70
CA ALA A 27 11.42 1.51 -7.82
C ALA A 27 12.50 1.38 -6.73
N PRO A 28 12.39 0.43 -5.78
CA PRO A 28 13.55 0.04 -5.00
C PRO A 28 14.62 -0.46 -5.97
N THR A 29 15.90 -0.24 -5.65
CA THR A 29 16.98 -0.83 -6.45
C THR A 29 16.74 -2.35 -6.57
N PRO A 30 16.89 -2.96 -7.76
CA PRO A 30 16.62 -4.38 -7.96
C PRO A 30 17.31 -5.30 -6.95
N THR A 31 18.47 -4.88 -6.45
CA THR A 31 19.25 -5.55 -5.39
C THR A 31 18.49 -5.62 -4.07
N LEU A 32 17.86 -4.53 -3.63
CA LEU A 32 17.10 -4.50 -2.37
C LEU A 32 15.86 -5.39 -2.47
N ALA A 33 15.15 -5.33 -3.59
CA ALA A 33 13.98 -6.18 -3.85
C ALA A 33 14.34 -7.68 -3.83
N GLY A 34 15.52 -8.05 -4.34
CA GLY A 34 16.00 -9.45 -4.32
C GLY A 34 16.28 -9.97 -2.91
N ILE A 35 16.96 -9.17 -2.06
CA ILE A 35 17.27 -9.55 -0.68
C ILE A 35 15.97 -9.69 0.13
N LEU A 36 15.07 -8.72 0.01
CA LEU A 36 13.78 -8.73 0.70
C LEU A 36 12.92 -9.93 0.25
N ALA A 37 12.85 -10.19 -1.06
CA ALA A 37 12.14 -11.35 -1.60
C ALA A 37 12.66 -12.67 -1.03
N LYS A 38 13.98 -12.82 -0.91
CA LYS A 38 14.59 -14.04 -0.36
C LYS A 38 14.25 -14.24 1.11
N ALA A 39 14.32 -13.17 1.91
CA ALA A 39 13.94 -13.20 3.32
C ALA A 39 12.45 -13.53 3.49
N LEU A 40 11.56 -12.86 2.75
CA LEU A 40 10.13 -13.14 2.77
C LEU A 40 9.80 -14.57 2.34
N ALA A 41 10.44 -15.08 1.27
CA ALA A 41 10.24 -16.43 0.81
C ALA A 41 10.67 -17.49 1.84
N GLN A 42 11.67 -17.19 2.69
CA GLN A 42 12.04 -18.05 3.80
C GLN A 42 10.98 -18.00 4.90
N THR A 43 10.54 -16.82 5.32
CA THR A 43 9.50 -16.65 6.35
C THR A 43 8.18 -17.30 5.94
N ILE A 44 7.75 -17.12 4.69
CA ILE A 44 6.57 -17.77 4.13
C ILE A 44 6.69 -19.30 4.22
N ARG A 45 7.84 -19.87 3.86
CA ARG A 45 8.06 -21.32 3.95
C ARG A 45 8.04 -21.83 5.39
N LEU A 46 8.63 -21.07 6.31
CA LEU A 46 8.65 -21.41 7.74
C LEU A 46 7.26 -21.32 8.37
N SER A 47 6.38 -20.45 7.86
CA SER A 47 5.00 -20.35 8.34
C SER A 47 4.17 -21.62 8.10
N GLY A 48 4.57 -22.44 7.11
CA GLY A 48 3.81 -23.63 6.69
C GLY A 48 2.50 -23.32 5.97
N LEU A 49 2.15 -22.05 5.77
CA LEU A 49 0.91 -21.62 5.13
C LEU A 49 0.97 -21.84 3.62
N GLN A 50 -0.13 -22.37 3.08
CA GLN A 50 -0.26 -22.70 1.66
C GLN A 50 -0.61 -21.48 0.80
N ASP A 51 -1.27 -20.48 1.38
CA ASP A 51 -1.72 -19.27 0.70
C ASP A 51 -0.93 -18.06 1.18
N VAL A 52 -0.54 -17.22 0.23
CA VAL A 52 0.17 -15.96 0.45
C VAL A 52 -0.65 -14.86 -0.20
N ILE A 53 -1.02 -13.84 0.58
CA ILE A 53 -1.72 -12.65 0.10
C ILE A 53 -0.75 -11.47 0.17
N GLU A 54 -0.49 -10.82 -0.96
CA GLU A 54 0.17 -9.51 -1.01
C GLU A 54 -0.85 -8.43 -1.34
N ILE A 55 -0.84 -7.34 -0.58
CA ILE A 55 -1.70 -6.17 -0.82
C ILE A 55 -0.85 -5.05 -1.42
N GLY A 56 -1.33 -4.41 -2.49
CA GLY A 56 -0.59 -3.34 -3.17
C GLY A 56 0.63 -3.85 -3.91
N ALA A 57 0.47 -4.94 -4.66
CA ALA A 57 1.58 -5.68 -5.25
C ALA A 57 2.39 -4.83 -6.24
N GLY A 58 3.70 -4.74 -6.00
CA GLY A 58 4.63 -3.93 -6.80
C GLY A 58 5.76 -4.74 -7.42
N HIS A 59 6.94 -4.14 -7.51
CA HIS A 59 8.12 -4.79 -8.08
C HIS A 59 8.54 -6.05 -7.29
N LEU A 60 8.35 -6.02 -5.98
CA LEU A 60 8.67 -7.13 -5.08
C LEU A 60 7.93 -8.42 -5.45
N ALA A 61 6.70 -8.34 -5.98
CA ALA A 61 5.91 -9.50 -6.36
C ALA A 61 6.64 -10.39 -7.38
N THR A 62 7.36 -9.78 -8.32
CA THR A 62 8.11 -10.53 -9.35
C THR A 62 9.33 -11.23 -8.76
N ALA A 63 10.08 -10.54 -7.90
CA ALA A 63 11.22 -11.10 -7.19
C ALA A 63 10.78 -12.24 -6.26
N LEU A 64 9.73 -12.01 -5.46
CA LEU A 64 9.20 -13.01 -4.54
C LEU A 64 8.62 -14.21 -5.27
N ARG A 65 7.89 -14.02 -6.38
CA ARG A 65 7.38 -15.13 -7.21
C ARG A 65 8.49 -16.05 -7.67
N ARG A 66 9.67 -15.51 -8.03
CA ARG A 66 10.86 -16.29 -8.41
C ARG A 66 11.40 -17.05 -7.21
N GLU A 67 11.56 -16.37 -6.07
CA GLU A 67 12.05 -16.99 -4.85
C GLU A 67 11.11 -18.06 -4.28
N LEU A 68 9.80 -17.99 -4.52
CA LEU A 68 8.82 -18.99 -4.10
C LEU A 68 8.76 -20.24 -4.99
N LYS A 69 9.31 -20.20 -6.22
CA LYS A 69 9.40 -21.41 -7.06
C LYS A 69 10.36 -22.41 -6.40
N PRO A 70 9.92 -23.67 -6.15
CA PRO A 70 10.83 -24.68 -5.64
C PRO A 70 11.92 -24.99 -6.68
N PRO A 71 13.14 -25.37 -6.26
CA PRO A 71 14.10 -25.99 -7.15
C PRO A 71 13.46 -27.24 -7.77
N PHE A 72 13.71 -27.49 -9.07
CA PHE A 72 13.13 -28.60 -9.86
C PHE A 72 13.17 -29.99 -9.19
N LEU A 73 14.08 -30.19 -8.23
CA LEU A 73 14.32 -31.45 -7.53
C LEU A 73 13.55 -31.62 -6.21
N ARG A 74 12.77 -30.63 -5.75
CA ARG A 74 12.02 -30.71 -4.48
C ARG A 74 10.51 -30.78 -4.72
N PHE A 75 9.89 -31.90 -4.34
CA PHE A 75 8.44 -32.14 -4.31
C PHE A 75 7.67 -31.32 -3.25
N ARG A 76 8.11 -30.10 -2.93
CA ARG A 76 7.35 -29.22 -2.01
C ARG A 76 6.23 -28.53 -2.77
N LYS A 77 5.02 -28.56 -2.21
CA LYS A 77 3.88 -27.79 -2.72
C LYS A 77 4.26 -26.31 -2.76
N GLN A 78 4.17 -25.71 -3.94
CA GLN A 78 4.41 -24.29 -4.12
C GLN A 78 3.29 -23.50 -3.42
N PRO A 79 3.61 -22.41 -2.68
CA PRO A 79 2.58 -21.52 -2.17
C PRO A 79 1.70 -20.96 -3.29
N ARG A 80 0.39 -20.86 -3.02
CA ARG A 80 -0.61 -20.20 -3.86
C ARG A 80 -0.50 -18.71 -3.59
N TYR A 81 -0.30 -17.92 -4.64
CA TYR A 81 -0.01 -16.50 -4.50
C TYR A 81 -1.20 -15.66 -4.97
N HIS A 82 -1.68 -14.81 -4.09
CA HIS A 82 -2.86 -13.98 -4.22
C HIS A 82 -2.44 -12.52 -4.11
N LEU A 83 -2.88 -11.68 -5.05
CA LEU A 83 -2.62 -10.24 -5.03
C LEU A 83 -3.93 -9.48 -4.86
N VAL A 84 -3.94 -8.51 -3.95
CA VAL A 84 -5.04 -7.55 -3.81
C VAL A 84 -4.64 -6.26 -4.51
N GLU A 85 -5.29 -5.99 -5.65
CA GLU A 85 -5.04 -4.83 -6.51
C GLU A 85 -6.34 -4.39 -7.17
N ARG A 86 -6.72 -3.12 -7.01
CA ARG A 86 -7.98 -2.56 -7.54
C ARG A 86 -7.85 -2.03 -8.97
N ALA A 87 -6.68 -1.55 -9.37
CA ALA A 87 -6.46 -0.89 -10.64
C ALA A 87 -6.37 -1.92 -11.79
N PRO A 88 -7.33 -1.95 -12.74
CA PRO A 88 -7.34 -2.95 -13.82
C PRO A 88 -6.07 -2.91 -14.68
N ARG A 89 -5.52 -1.71 -14.88
CA ARG A 89 -4.27 -1.49 -15.60
C ARG A 89 -3.09 -2.19 -14.92
N LEU A 90 -2.94 -2.04 -13.60
CA LEU A 90 -1.87 -2.69 -12.84
C LEU A 90 -2.04 -4.20 -12.80
N GLN A 91 -3.27 -4.70 -12.63
CA GLN A 91 -3.53 -6.13 -12.75
C GLN A 91 -3.07 -6.69 -14.09
N SER A 92 -3.31 -5.97 -15.20
CA SER A 92 -2.87 -6.39 -16.54
C SER A 92 -1.35 -6.46 -16.66
N VAL A 93 -0.63 -5.46 -16.15
CA VAL A 93 0.84 -5.43 -16.12
C VAL A 93 1.39 -6.59 -15.29
N LEU A 94 0.87 -6.78 -14.07
CA LEU A 94 1.30 -7.83 -13.16
C LEU A 94 0.98 -9.23 -13.70
N ARG A 95 -0.18 -9.43 -14.35
CA ARG A 95 -0.52 -10.70 -15.01
C ARG A 95 0.51 -11.05 -16.10
N LYS A 96 0.96 -10.07 -16.89
CA LYS A 96 2.01 -10.29 -17.91
C LYS A 96 3.35 -10.66 -17.29
N GLN A 97 3.71 -10.06 -16.16
CA GLN A 97 5.00 -10.31 -15.48
C GLN A 97 5.04 -11.61 -14.67
N LEU A 98 3.94 -11.95 -13.98
CA LEU A 98 3.89 -13.05 -13.01
C LEU A 98 3.28 -14.34 -13.59
N GLY A 99 2.59 -14.24 -14.72
CA GLY A 99 1.91 -15.34 -15.39
C GLY A 99 0.61 -15.77 -14.72
N CYS A 100 -0.07 -16.74 -15.34
CA CYS A 100 -1.45 -17.14 -14.99
C CYS A 100 -1.61 -17.85 -13.63
N SER A 101 -0.50 -18.20 -12.96
CA SER A 101 -0.54 -18.92 -11.68
C SER A 101 -0.90 -18.04 -10.46
N VAL A 102 -0.92 -16.72 -10.65
CA VAL A 102 -1.24 -15.75 -9.59
C VAL A 102 -2.73 -15.39 -9.64
N ARG A 103 -3.38 -15.38 -8.48
CA ARG A 103 -4.81 -15.01 -8.35
C ARG A 103 -4.92 -13.54 -7.96
N PHE A 104 -5.78 -12.80 -8.64
CA PHE A 104 -6.01 -11.38 -8.36
C PHE A 104 -7.37 -11.19 -7.70
N HIS A 105 -7.41 -10.31 -6.71
CA HIS A 105 -8.60 -9.95 -5.96
C HIS A 105 -8.74 -8.43 -5.95
N ALA A 106 -9.98 -7.95 -6.09
CA ALA A 106 -10.26 -6.52 -6.03
C ALA A 106 -10.16 -5.97 -4.60
N THR A 107 -10.42 -6.82 -3.59
CA THR A 107 -10.46 -6.44 -2.17
C THR A 107 -9.85 -7.52 -1.30
N MET A 108 -9.52 -7.16 -0.05
CA MET A 108 -8.93 -8.08 0.91
C MET A 108 -9.94 -9.16 1.34
N GLU A 109 -11.21 -8.82 1.45
CA GLU A 109 -12.30 -9.74 1.80
C GLU A 109 -12.41 -10.87 0.78
N ASN A 110 -12.35 -10.54 -0.52
CA ASN A 110 -12.37 -11.53 -1.59
C ASN A 110 -11.16 -12.46 -1.52
N ALA A 111 -9.98 -11.91 -1.22
CA ALA A 111 -8.77 -12.71 -1.04
C ALA A 111 -8.88 -13.66 0.16
N LEU A 112 -9.38 -13.19 1.30
CA LEU A 112 -9.61 -13.99 2.50
C LEU A 112 -10.65 -15.10 2.28
N GLN A 113 -11.74 -14.81 1.57
CA GLN A 113 -12.72 -15.84 1.20
C GLN A 113 -12.06 -16.94 0.34
N ALA A 114 -11.25 -16.54 -0.65
CA ALA A 114 -10.55 -17.48 -1.53
C ALA A 114 -9.49 -18.34 -0.82
N THR A 115 -9.02 -17.93 0.36
CA THR A 115 -8.05 -18.66 1.19
C THR A 115 -8.69 -19.29 2.43
N SER A 116 -10.03 -19.26 2.55
CA SER A 116 -10.76 -19.74 3.74
C SER A 116 -10.25 -19.10 5.05
N GLY A 117 -9.87 -17.83 4.98
CA GLY A 117 -9.39 -17.04 6.11
C GLY A 117 -7.97 -17.38 6.59
N THR A 118 -7.26 -18.30 5.94
CA THR A 118 -5.93 -18.76 6.38
C THR A 118 -4.88 -18.45 5.32
N ALA A 119 -4.07 -17.41 5.55
CA ALA A 119 -3.01 -17.02 4.63
C ALA A 119 -1.88 -16.26 5.33
N PHE A 120 -0.69 -16.31 4.74
CA PHE A 120 0.39 -15.38 5.07
C PHE A 120 0.11 -14.05 4.36
N ILE A 121 -0.22 -13.01 5.13
CA ILE A 121 -0.61 -11.70 4.58
C ILE A 121 0.55 -10.74 4.77
N PHE A 122 0.94 -10.05 3.70
CA PHE A 122 1.91 -8.99 3.79
C PHE A 122 1.61 -7.87 2.80
N SER A 123 2.30 -6.76 2.97
CA SER A 123 2.31 -5.66 2.02
C SER A 123 3.67 -4.96 2.08
N ASN A 124 4.10 -4.42 0.96
CA ASN A 124 5.26 -3.56 0.87
C ASN A 124 4.78 -2.16 0.47
N GLU A 125 5.05 -1.15 1.29
CA GLU A 125 4.78 0.26 0.96
C GLU A 125 3.31 0.58 0.60
N LEU A 126 2.36 -0.11 1.26
CA LEU A 126 0.94 0.24 1.11
C LEU A 126 0.52 1.39 2.03
N VAL A 127 1.05 1.41 3.27
CA VAL A 127 0.61 2.35 4.31
C VAL A 127 0.97 3.80 3.96
N ASP A 128 2.10 4.02 3.29
CA ASP A 128 2.58 5.35 2.89
C ASP A 128 1.71 6.00 1.80
N ALA A 129 1.06 5.19 0.94
CA ALA A 129 0.22 5.69 -0.13
C ALA A 129 -1.15 6.18 0.37
N PHE A 130 -1.56 5.80 1.59
CA PHE A 130 -2.83 6.25 2.15
C PHE A 130 -2.84 7.76 2.41
N THR A 131 -4.01 8.36 2.18
CA THR A 131 -4.20 9.79 2.40
C THR A 131 -4.14 10.13 3.88
N VAL A 132 -3.37 11.15 4.23
CA VAL A 132 -3.29 11.67 5.60
C VAL A 132 -4.07 12.96 5.75
N ARG A 133 -4.57 13.18 6.97
CA ARG A 133 -5.05 14.48 7.43
C ARG A 133 -3.98 15.07 8.34
N VAL A 134 -3.65 16.34 8.15
CA VAL A 134 -2.60 17.01 8.95
C VAL A 134 -3.26 17.93 9.96
N PHE A 135 -2.91 17.77 11.23
CA PHE A 135 -3.43 18.58 12.32
C PHE A 135 -2.32 19.38 12.99
N ARG A 136 -2.68 20.51 13.59
CA ARG A 136 -1.79 21.30 14.44
C ARG A 136 -2.46 21.54 15.78
N LYS A 137 -1.69 21.41 16.85
CA LYS A 137 -2.17 21.78 18.18
C LYS A 137 -2.15 23.30 18.32
N GLY A 138 -3.32 23.92 18.45
CA GLY A 138 -3.46 25.33 18.80
C GLY A 138 -3.70 25.53 20.30
N GLU A 139 -3.93 26.77 20.70
CA GLU A 139 -4.31 27.12 22.07
C GLU A 139 -5.73 26.60 22.36
N GLY A 140 -5.80 25.46 23.07
CA GLY A 140 -7.05 24.83 23.50
C GLY A 140 -7.78 24.01 22.44
N HIS A 141 -7.53 24.21 21.14
CA HIS A 141 -8.24 23.52 20.06
C HIS A 141 -7.29 22.90 19.02
N TRP A 142 -7.83 22.01 18.19
CA TRP A 142 -7.13 21.45 17.04
C TRP A 142 -7.41 22.28 15.79
N GLN A 143 -6.40 22.45 14.96
CA GLN A 143 -6.53 23.01 13.62
C GLN A 143 -6.17 21.94 12.59
N GLU A 144 -6.80 21.99 11.42
CA GLU A 144 -6.55 21.09 10.30
C GLU A 144 -5.95 21.87 9.14
N LEU A 145 -4.95 21.28 8.49
CA LEU A 145 -4.34 21.81 7.28
C LEU A 145 -5.28 21.54 6.10
N VAL A 146 -5.64 22.60 5.40
CA VAL A 146 -6.33 22.53 4.12
C VAL A 146 -5.49 23.17 3.05
N LEU A 147 -5.71 22.76 1.80
CA LEU A 147 -5.07 23.36 0.63
C LEU A 147 -6.11 24.22 -0.08
N GLU A 148 -5.83 25.50 -0.21
CA GLU A 148 -6.68 26.45 -0.93
C GLU A 148 -6.02 26.88 -2.22
N ALA A 149 -6.80 26.93 -3.31
CA ALA A 149 -6.33 27.42 -4.59
C ALA A 149 -6.45 28.95 -4.63
N SER A 150 -5.34 29.63 -4.93
CA SER A 150 -5.26 31.06 -5.17
C SER A 150 -4.88 31.35 -6.63
N ARG A 151 -4.81 32.63 -7.02
CA ARG A 151 -4.36 33.02 -8.37
C ARG A 151 -2.88 32.70 -8.61
N THR A 152 -2.09 32.55 -7.55
CA THR A 152 -0.64 32.34 -7.61
C THR A 152 -0.23 30.90 -7.37
N GLY A 153 -1.15 30.02 -6.94
CA GLY A 153 -0.86 28.61 -6.73
C GLY A 153 -1.80 27.96 -5.73
N ILE A 154 -1.31 26.91 -5.08
CA ILE A 154 -1.98 26.22 -3.97
C ILE A 154 -1.26 26.62 -2.68
N GLU A 155 -2.01 27.04 -1.68
CA GLU A 155 -1.48 27.52 -0.40
C GLU A 155 -1.99 26.69 0.77
N GLU A 156 -1.12 26.45 1.74
CA GLU A 156 -1.46 25.82 3.01
C GLU A 156 -2.22 26.80 3.91
N GLN A 157 -3.43 26.42 4.34
CA GLN A 157 -4.24 27.19 5.27
C GLN A 157 -4.61 26.35 6.49
N TRP A 158 -4.69 26.98 7.66
CA TRP A 158 -5.06 26.32 8.91
C TRP A 158 -6.46 26.73 9.33
N HIS A 159 -7.38 25.77 9.33
CA HIS A 159 -8.76 25.98 9.75
C HIS A 159 -9.01 25.31 11.09
N PRO A 160 -10.00 25.76 11.89
CA PRO A 160 -10.48 24.97 13.02
C PRO A 160 -10.83 23.55 12.56
N ALA A 161 -10.28 22.54 13.24
CA ALA A 161 -10.53 21.16 12.86
C ALA A 161 -12.02 20.84 13.04
N GLY A 162 -12.60 20.18 12.04
CA GLY A 162 -13.96 19.64 12.13
C GLY A 162 -14.01 18.38 13.00
N ARG A 163 -14.69 17.35 12.52
CA ARG A 163 -14.70 16.06 13.21
C ARG A 163 -13.30 15.45 13.23
N LEU A 164 -12.76 15.28 14.43
CA LEU A 164 -11.49 14.61 14.65
C LEU A 164 -11.61 13.10 14.35
N PRO A 165 -10.64 12.51 13.64
CA PRO A 165 -10.59 11.06 13.44
C PRO A 165 -10.30 10.34 14.76
N ASP A 166 -10.72 9.07 14.86
CA ASP A 166 -10.32 8.24 16.00
C ASP A 166 -8.83 7.88 15.89
N SER A 167 -8.01 8.63 16.62
CA SER A 167 -6.55 8.45 16.67
C SER A 167 -6.03 8.69 18.07
N SER A 168 -5.11 7.82 18.52
CA SER A 168 -4.41 7.98 19.79
C SER A 168 -3.50 9.22 19.78
N LEU A 169 -3.02 9.66 18.62
CA LEU A 169 -2.22 10.88 18.51
C LEU A 169 -3.00 12.10 19.00
N LEU A 170 -4.29 12.21 18.68
CA LEU A 170 -5.11 13.37 19.05
C LEU A 170 -5.51 13.40 20.54
N ARG A 171 -5.26 12.31 21.27
CA ARG A 171 -5.51 12.18 22.71
C ARG A 171 -4.28 12.46 23.58
N GLN A 172 -3.10 12.63 22.96
CA GLN A 172 -1.86 12.94 23.66
C GLN A 172 -1.69 14.44 23.88
N SER A 173 -0.84 14.81 24.83
CA SER A 173 -0.44 16.20 25.05
C SER A 173 0.61 16.60 24.03
N TRP A 174 0.36 17.70 23.32
CA TRP A 174 1.27 18.28 22.34
C TRP A 174 1.54 19.73 22.66
N THR A 175 2.76 20.18 22.35
CA THR A 175 3.13 21.59 22.40
C THR A 175 2.42 22.35 21.28
N SER A 176 1.98 23.57 21.58
CA SER A 176 1.36 24.45 20.59
C SER A 176 2.27 24.61 19.37
N GLY A 177 1.70 24.55 18.17
CA GLY A 177 2.41 24.64 16.90
C GLY A 177 2.90 23.31 16.33
N GLN A 178 2.93 22.22 17.10
CA GLN A 178 3.33 20.91 16.57
C GLN A 178 2.32 20.40 15.53
N ARG A 179 2.84 19.93 14.39
CA ARG A 179 2.08 19.31 13.29
C ARG A 179 2.08 17.79 13.46
N LEU A 180 0.94 17.17 13.15
CA LEU A 180 0.71 15.73 13.26
C LEU A 180 0.03 15.22 12.00
N GLU A 181 0.50 14.09 11.49
CA GLU A 181 -0.12 13.40 10.36
C GLU A 181 -0.95 12.23 10.90
N VAL A 182 -2.23 12.20 10.54
CA VAL A 182 -3.16 11.15 10.98
C VAL A 182 -3.65 10.37 9.77
N HIS A 183 -3.25 9.09 9.70
CA HIS A 183 -3.61 8.13 8.66
C HIS A 183 -5.03 7.57 8.86
N ALA A 184 -6.04 8.46 8.87
CA ALA A 184 -7.43 8.07 9.09
C ALA A 184 -7.95 7.10 8.01
N SER A 185 -7.53 7.28 6.75
CA SER A 185 -7.94 6.43 5.63
C SER A 185 -7.40 5.00 5.75
N CYS A 186 -6.16 4.82 6.23
CA CYS A 186 -5.59 3.50 6.49
C CYS A 186 -6.41 2.73 7.55
N ARG A 187 -6.85 3.41 8.62
CA ARG A 187 -7.70 2.81 9.66
C ARG A 187 -9.09 2.41 9.14
N GLN A 188 -9.65 3.18 8.21
CA GLN A 188 -10.95 2.86 7.60
C GLN A 188 -10.86 1.69 6.61
N TRP A 189 -9.67 1.46 6.05
CA TRP A 189 -9.42 0.38 5.11
C TRP A 189 -9.17 -0.98 5.79
N LEU A 190 -8.55 -0.98 6.98
CA LEU A 190 -8.33 -2.17 7.82
C LEU A 190 -9.63 -2.68 8.45
#